data_AF-A0AAN8F8Y7-F1
#
_entry.id   AF-A0AAN8F8Y7-F1
#
_cell.length_a   1.000
_cell.length_b   1.000
_cell.length_c   1.000
_cell.angle_alpha   90.00
_cell.angle_beta   90.00
_cell.angle_gamma   90.00
#
_symmetry.space_group_name_H-M   'P 1'
#
loop_
_entity.id
_entity.type
_entity.pdbx_description
1 polymer ?
#
loop_
_entity_poly.entity_id
_entity_poly.type
_entity_poly.pdbx_seq_one_letter_code
_entity_poly.pdbx_strand_id
1 'polypeptide(L)'
;EEGQYVAIDLSGKNLRIMLLTLKGSGREPAAVNNNYIVPNHVMKGTGDQLFTFIVNCLQRFLQEFGLVEANLPIGFVFSYPCELLSIRSARLLWWTKGFDIKDCLRKDVVQLLEEALEMNMSTKAQIKAVMNDTVGQLAAAGHKYGPECTIGVVIGYGCNSSYLEKTSRITKFDAKAVGYKHPNMVVVTEWEEFGSKVSQLIDVHNEYTVMRYSSYFFSLRNPPPLCLI
;
A
#
# COMPACT_ATOMS: atom_id res chain seq x y z
N GLU A 1 -1.53 -3.24 18.31
CA GLU A 1 -0.06 -3.18 18.47
C GLU A 1 0.24 -2.08 19.48
N GLU A 2 1.50 -1.92 19.86
CA GLU A 2 2.01 -0.73 20.55
C GLU A 2 3.19 -0.15 19.78
N GLY A 3 3.41 1.17 19.86
CA GLY A 3 4.58 1.85 19.29
C GLY A 3 4.25 2.97 18.31
N GLN A 4 5.30 3.58 17.75
CA GLN A 4 5.21 4.64 16.75
C GLN A 4 5.57 4.12 15.37
N TYR A 5 4.77 4.50 14.38
CA TYR A 5 4.88 4.05 12.99
C TYR A 5 4.70 5.25 12.07
N VAL A 6 5.39 5.26 10.94
CA VAL A 6 5.19 6.26 9.90
C VAL A 6 4.42 5.62 8.76
N ALA A 7 3.41 6.31 8.23
CA ALA A 7 2.78 5.95 6.97
C ALA A 7 3.09 7.02 5.92
N ILE A 8 3.53 6.58 4.75
CA ILE A 8 3.67 7.40 3.54
C ILE A 8 2.55 6.97 2.61
N ASP A 9 1.59 7.85 2.35
CA ASP A 9 0.43 7.57 1.54
C ASP A 9 0.43 8.45 0.29
N LEU A 10 0.73 7.82 -0.85
CA LEU A 10 0.65 8.44 -2.16
C LEU A 10 -0.60 7.92 -2.89
N SER A 11 -1.64 8.76 -2.93
CA SER A 11 -2.90 8.46 -3.61
C SER A 11 -3.31 9.62 -4.53
N GLY A 12 -3.23 9.36 -5.83
CA GLY A 12 -3.30 10.40 -6.85
C GLY A 12 -2.22 11.46 -6.61
N LYS A 13 -2.54 12.75 -6.82
CA LYS A 13 -1.59 13.84 -6.61
C LYS A 13 -1.35 14.22 -5.14
N ASN A 14 -2.01 13.57 -4.18
CA ASN A 14 -1.86 13.87 -2.77
C ASN A 14 -0.85 12.91 -2.15
N LEU A 15 0.14 13.49 -1.46
CA LEU A 15 1.07 12.77 -0.62
C LEU A 15 0.77 13.13 0.84
N ARG A 16 0.50 12.12 1.66
CA ARG A 16 0.30 12.28 3.10
C ARG A 16 1.41 11.55 3.84
N ILE A 17 2.05 12.25 4.77
CA ILE A 17 2.96 11.64 5.74
C ILE A 17 2.27 11.66 7.09
N MET A 18 2.17 10.52 7.76
CA MET A 18 1.46 10.36 9.03
C MET A 18 2.36 9.69 10.06
N LEU A 19 2.36 10.20 11.29
CA LEU A 19 2.88 9.52 12.47
C LEU A 19 1.71 8.91 13.23
N LEU A 20 1.69 7.58 13.30
CA LEU A 20 0.70 6.79 14.03
C LEU A 20 1.30 6.29 15.34
N THR A 21 0.64 6.57 16.45
CA THR A 21 1.00 6.05 17.78
C THR A 21 -0.06 5.08 18.25
N LEU A 22 0.27 3.78 18.21
CA LEU A 22 -0.57 2.69 18.67
C LEU A 22 -0.35 2.51 20.18
N LYS A 23 -1.44 2.51 20.95
CA LYS A 23 -1.40 2.54 22.43
C LYS A 23 -1.73 1.21 23.10
N GLY A 24 -1.89 0.14 22.31
CA GLY A 24 -2.27 -1.18 22.82
C GLY A 24 -3.76 -1.45 22.74
N SER A 25 -4.15 -2.63 23.20
CA SER A 25 -5.53 -3.13 23.08
C SER A 25 -6.55 -2.22 23.77
N GLY A 26 -7.68 -1.95 23.10
CA GLY A 26 -8.79 -1.16 23.63
C GLY A 26 -8.53 0.35 23.74
N ARG A 27 -7.44 0.87 23.17
CA ARG A 27 -7.11 2.30 23.19
C ARG A 27 -7.08 2.87 21.78
N GLU A 28 -7.77 3.99 21.58
CA GLU A 28 -7.78 4.69 20.30
C GLU A 28 -6.35 5.16 19.95
N PRO A 29 -5.90 4.90 18.71
CA PRO A 29 -4.60 5.36 18.25
C PRO A 29 -4.57 6.88 18.12
N ALA A 30 -3.40 7.48 18.30
CA ALA A 30 -3.19 8.89 17.98
C ALA A 30 -2.52 9.00 16.61
N ALA A 31 -2.96 9.96 15.79
CA ALA A 31 -2.37 10.21 14.48
C ALA A 31 -2.18 11.72 14.28
N VAL A 32 -1.04 12.10 13.74
CA VAL A 32 -0.76 13.44 13.22
C VAL A 32 -0.23 13.30 11.80
N ASN A 33 -0.60 14.22 10.89
CA ASN A 33 -0.22 14.13 9.49
C ASN A 33 0.05 15.49 8.85
N ASN A 34 0.94 15.48 7.87
CA ASN A 34 1.10 16.57 6.92
C ASN A 34 0.67 16.10 5.53
N ASN A 35 -0.04 16.95 4.80
CA ASN A 35 -0.47 16.69 3.43
C ASN A 35 0.28 17.61 2.47
N TYR A 36 0.74 17.03 1.36
CA TYR A 36 1.49 17.69 0.31
C TYR A 36 0.83 17.39 -1.03
N ILE A 37 0.93 18.32 -1.97
CA ILE A 37 0.47 18.12 -3.34
C ILE A 37 1.71 17.90 -4.20
N VAL A 38 1.76 16.76 -4.89
CA VAL A 38 2.83 16.45 -5.85
C VAL A 38 2.73 17.43 -7.01
N PRO A 39 3.77 18.23 -7.30
CA PRO A 39 3.75 19.16 -8.41
C PRO A 39 3.60 18.45 -9.75
N ASN A 40 2.89 19.07 -10.70
CA ASN A 40 2.65 18.48 -12.03
C ASN A 40 3.94 18.14 -12.80
N HIS A 41 5.01 18.95 -12.63
CA HIS A 41 6.30 18.64 -13.26
C HIS A 41 6.98 17.41 -12.66
N VAL A 42 6.71 17.08 -11.40
CA VAL A 42 7.19 15.84 -10.75
C VAL A 42 6.36 14.64 -11.22
N MET A 43 5.04 14.81 -11.35
CA MET A 43 4.13 13.75 -11.83
C MET A 43 4.43 13.28 -13.27
N LYS A 44 5.08 14.12 -14.07
CA LYS A 44 5.46 13.85 -15.47
C LYS A 44 6.98 13.86 -15.68
N GLY A 45 7.72 13.77 -14.58
CA GLY A 45 9.16 13.86 -14.53
C GLY A 45 9.84 12.50 -14.56
N THR A 46 10.91 12.36 -13.78
CA THR A 46 11.62 11.09 -13.56
C THR A 46 11.25 10.43 -12.24
N GLY A 47 11.59 9.15 -12.09
CA GLY A 47 11.45 8.45 -10.83
C GLY A 47 12.22 9.13 -9.71
N ASP A 48 13.46 9.53 -10.00
CA ASP A 48 14.30 10.28 -9.06
C ASP A 48 13.60 11.53 -8.52
N GLN A 49 12.95 12.32 -9.39
CA GLN A 49 12.22 13.51 -8.96
C GLN A 49 11.05 13.19 -8.02
N LEU A 50 10.29 12.12 -8.31
CA LEU A 50 9.16 11.70 -7.46
C LEU A 50 9.63 11.20 -6.10
N PHE A 51 10.58 10.26 -6.07
CA PHE A 51 11.01 9.66 -4.81
C PHE A 51 11.82 10.65 -3.97
N THR A 52 12.62 11.53 -4.59
CA THR A 52 13.26 12.65 -3.89
C THR A 52 12.23 13.63 -3.31
N PHE A 53 11.14 13.93 -4.02
CA PHE A 53 10.05 14.74 -3.47
C PHE A 53 9.42 14.08 -2.22
N ILE A 54 9.14 12.77 -2.27
CA ILE A 54 8.60 12.01 -1.14
C ILE A 54 9.55 12.06 0.06
N VAL A 55 10.84 11.81 -0.15
CA VAL A 55 11.86 11.82 0.91
C VAL A 55 12.02 13.21 1.52
N ASN A 56 12.01 14.28 0.72
CA ASN A 56 12.05 15.65 1.22
C ASN A 56 10.83 15.98 2.11
N CYS A 57 9.64 15.52 1.73
CA CYS A 57 8.44 15.66 2.55
C CYS A 57 8.55 14.88 3.86
N LEU A 58 9.03 13.63 3.81
CA LEU A 58 9.28 12.81 5.00
C LEU A 58 10.31 13.47 5.92
N GLN A 59 11.42 13.97 5.38
CA GLN A 59 12.49 14.59 6.16
C GLN A 59 11.98 15.80 6.93
N ARG A 60 11.24 16.71 6.27
CA ARG A 60 10.63 17.87 6.92
C ARG A 60 9.69 17.46 8.04
N PHE A 61 8.85 16.44 7.79
CA PHE A 61 7.93 15.91 8.79
C PHE A 61 8.69 15.33 9.99
N LEU A 62 9.70 14.48 9.78
CA LEU A 62 10.49 13.92 10.87
C LEU A 62 11.28 14.99 11.64
N GLN A 63 11.75 16.05 10.99
CA GLN A 63 12.40 17.19 11.64
C GLN A 63 11.43 17.95 12.55
N GLU A 64 10.20 18.20 12.09
CA GLU A 64 9.16 18.89 12.85
C GLU A 64 8.85 18.19 14.19
N PHE A 65 8.86 16.85 14.20
CA PHE A 65 8.61 16.05 15.40
C PHE A 65 9.88 15.62 16.16
N GLY A 66 11.07 16.03 15.72
CA GLY A 66 12.34 15.63 16.36
C GLY A 66 12.66 14.13 16.24
N LEU A 67 12.23 13.49 15.14
CA LEU A 67 12.27 12.03 14.92
C LEU A 67 13.24 11.60 13.80
N VAL A 68 14.10 12.49 13.31
CA VAL A 68 15.02 12.20 12.19
C VAL A 68 15.89 10.96 12.45
N GLU A 69 16.43 10.85 13.65
CA GLU A 69 17.32 9.75 14.07
C GLU A 69 16.57 8.52 14.60
N ALA A 70 15.23 8.60 14.71
CA ALA A 70 14.43 7.51 15.23
C ALA A 70 14.38 6.33 14.24
N ASN A 71 14.47 5.11 14.75
CA ASN A 71 14.30 3.90 13.96
C ASN A 71 12.80 3.57 13.86
N LEU A 72 12.11 4.30 12.98
CA LEU A 72 10.67 4.16 12.80
C LEU A 72 10.34 3.17 11.67
N PRO A 73 9.44 2.20 11.90
CA PRO A 73 8.90 1.39 10.82
C PRO A 73 7.99 2.24 9.91
N ILE A 74 8.24 2.18 8.61
CA ILE A 74 7.44 2.88 7.58
C ILE A 74 6.53 1.87 6.86
N GLY A 75 5.24 2.19 6.81
CA GLY A 75 4.29 1.60 5.86
C GLY A 75 4.12 2.51 4.65
N PHE A 76 4.35 1.98 3.44
CA PHE A 76 4.21 2.72 2.20
C PHE A 76 2.90 2.37 1.52
N VAL A 77 1.89 3.23 1.63
CA VAL A 77 0.64 3.11 0.89
C VAL A 77 0.84 3.70 -0.50
N PHE A 78 0.87 2.84 -1.51
CA PHE A 78 1.14 3.19 -2.89
C PHE A 78 -0.03 2.75 -3.77
N SER A 79 -0.93 3.70 -4.04
CA SER A 79 -2.26 3.41 -4.60
C SER A 79 -2.27 3.45 -6.13
N TYR A 80 -1.38 2.67 -6.74
CA TYR A 80 -1.25 2.50 -8.18
C TYR A 80 -1.13 1.01 -8.52
N PRO A 81 -1.49 0.61 -9.76
CA PRO A 81 -1.41 -0.78 -10.19
C PRO A 81 0.02 -1.35 -10.08
N CYS A 82 0.20 -2.24 -9.11
CA CYS A 82 1.47 -2.87 -8.80
C CYS A 82 1.30 -4.38 -8.70
N GLU A 83 2.30 -5.10 -9.18
CA GLU A 83 2.47 -6.50 -8.84
C GLU A 83 3.20 -6.63 -7.51
N LEU A 84 2.45 -7.02 -6.48
CA LEU A 84 3.04 -7.29 -5.17
C LEU A 84 3.78 -8.63 -5.19
N LEU A 85 5.09 -8.59 -5.02
CA LEU A 85 5.97 -9.75 -4.99
C LEU A 85 6.21 -10.24 -3.56
N SER A 86 6.21 -9.32 -2.59
CA SER A 86 6.23 -9.60 -1.15
C SER A 86 5.67 -8.40 -0.38
N ILE A 87 5.55 -8.51 0.95
CA ILE A 87 5.12 -7.37 1.78
C ILE A 87 6.06 -6.15 1.64
N ARG A 88 7.32 -6.35 1.24
CA ARG A 88 8.33 -5.29 1.03
C ARG A 88 8.74 -5.14 -0.44
N SER A 89 7.95 -5.62 -1.39
CA SER A 89 8.30 -5.55 -2.81
C SER A 89 7.07 -5.42 -3.68
N ALA A 90 7.00 -4.34 -4.45
CA ALA A 90 5.89 -4.05 -5.34
C ALA A 90 6.40 -3.50 -6.67
N ARG A 91 6.20 -4.25 -7.75
CA ARG A 91 6.59 -3.84 -9.11
C ARG A 91 5.50 -3.01 -9.77
N LEU A 92 5.79 -1.74 -10.08
CA LEU A 92 4.84 -0.88 -10.79
C LEU A 92 4.54 -1.43 -12.19
N LEU A 93 3.26 -1.50 -12.56
CA LEU A 93 2.84 -1.99 -13.86
C LEU A 93 2.59 -0.85 -14.84
N TRP A 94 1.75 0.09 -14.46
CA TRP A 94 1.46 1.32 -15.20
C TRP A 94 0.98 2.42 -14.24
N TRP A 95 1.08 3.66 -14.71
CA TRP A 95 0.58 4.81 -13.97
C TRP A 95 -0.90 5.06 -14.27
N THR A 96 -1.58 5.61 -13.27
CA THR A 96 -2.94 6.14 -13.36
C THR A 96 -2.97 7.54 -12.74
N LYS A 97 -4.15 8.17 -12.67
CA LYS A 97 -4.37 9.41 -11.89
C LYS A 97 -3.43 10.58 -12.31
N GLY A 98 -3.05 10.61 -13.59
CA GLY A 98 -2.28 11.70 -14.21
C GLY A 98 -0.76 11.62 -14.06
N PHE A 99 -0.23 10.57 -13.43
CA PHE A 99 1.21 10.28 -13.43
C PHE A 99 1.65 9.70 -14.79
N ASP A 100 2.84 10.07 -15.24
CA ASP A 100 3.48 9.54 -16.44
C ASP A 100 5.00 9.57 -16.28
N ILE A 101 5.52 8.64 -15.47
CA ILE A 101 6.94 8.54 -15.14
C ILE A 101 7.49 7.23 -15.69
N LYS A 102 8.04 7.29 -16.91
CA LYS A 102 8.36 6.10 -17.72
C LYS A 102 9.44 5.21 -17.12
N ASP A 103 10.42 5.81 -16.47
CA ASP A 103 11.56 5.11 -15.87
C ASP A 103 11.23 4.39 -14.55
N CYS A 104 10.01 4.55 -14.01
CA CYS A 104 9.51 3.73 -12.89
C CYS A 104 8.79 2.45 -13.32
N LEU A 105 8.37 2.36 -14.59
CA LEU A 105 7.60 1.20 -15.05
C LEU A 105 8.41 -0.08 -14.91
N ARG A 106 7.76 -1.13 -14.39
CA ARG A 106 8.36 -2.45 -14.12
C ARG A 106 9.48 -2.46 -13.06
N LYS A 107 9.70 -1.37 -12.33
CA LYS A 107 10.63 -1.31 -11.19
C LYS A 107 9.91 -1.53 -9.86
N ASP A 108 10.66 -1.95 -8.85
CA ASP A 108 10.17 -2.08 -7.49
C ASP A 108 10.11 -0.71 -6.81
N VAL A 109 8.91 -0.27 -6.43
CA VAL A 109 8.70 1.05 -5.83
C VAL A 109 9.23 1.14 -4.40
N VAL A 110 9.38 0.01 -3.70
CA VAL A 110 10.02 -0.01 -2.38
C VAL A 110 11.50 0.26 -2.54
N GLN A 111 12.16 -0.43 -3.47
CA GLN A 111 13.57 -0.22 -3.76
C GLN A 111 13.85 1.22 -4.19
N LEU A 112 13.03 1.80 -5.08
CA LEU A 112 13.18 3.19 -5.51
C LEU A 112 13.06 4.18 -4.33
N LEU A 113 12.18 3.91 -3.36
CA LEU A 113 12.05 4.75 -2.17
C LEU A 113 13.21 4.52 -1.18
N GLU A 114 13.70 3.29 -1.01
CA GLU A 114 14.88 2.99 -0.18
C GLU A 114 16.14 3.66 -0.75
N GLU A 115 16.38 3.58 -2.07
CA GLU A 115 17.48 4.27 -2.75
C GLU A 115 17.40 5.79 -2.53
N ALA A 116 16.20 6.38 -2.67
CA ALA A 116 16.02 7.80 -2.42
C ALA A 116 16.24 8.18 -0.95
N LEU A 117 15.85 7.33 0.00
CA LEU A 117 16.10 7.55 1.43
C LEU A 117 17.61 7.56 1.72
N GLU A 118 18.34 6.56 1.21
CA GLU A 118 19.79 6.43 1.38
C GLU A 118 20.57 7.62 0.81
N MET A 119 20.16 8.13 -0.36
CA MET A 119 20.83 9.25 -1.02
C MET A 119 20.56 10.61 -0.36
N ASN A 120 19.37 10.82 0.21
CA ASN A 120 18.90 12.16 0.58
C ASN A 120 18.76 12.37 2.10
N MET A 121 18.76 11.31 2.91
CA MET A 121 18.46 11.44 4.34
C MET A 121 19.26 10.47 5.21
N SER A 122 19.95 11.01 6.21
CA SER A 122 20.51 10.20 7.31
C SER A 122 19.42 9.83 8.31
N THR A 123 18.57 8.86 7.96
CA THR A 123 17.54 8.30 8.86
C THR A 123 17.77 6.83 9.14
N LYS A 124 17.30 6.37 10.32
CA LYS A 124 17.24 4.94 10.65
C LYS A 124 15.87 4.33 10.34
N ALA A 125 14.93 5.11 9.83
CA ALA A 125 13.60 4.62 9.48
C ALA A 125 13.69 3.59 8.34
N GLN A 126 12.83 2.57 8.38
CA GLN A 126 12.89 1.44 7.44
C GLN A 126 11.52 1.12 6.87
N ILE A 127 11.45 0.91 5.55
CA ILE A 127 10.22 0.47 4.90
C ILE A 127 9.95 -0.98 5.27
N LYS A 128 8.88 -1.22 6.02
CA LYS A 128 8.50 -2.55 6.50
C LYS A 128 7.38 -3.18 5.69
N ALA A 129 6.59 -2.36 5.02
CA ALA A 129 5.51 -2.84 4.16
C ALA A 129 5.20 -1.84 3.04
N VAL A 130 4.77 -2.34 1.89
CA VAL A 130 4.09 -1.58 0.84
C VAL A 130 2.68 -2.13 0.66
N MET A 131 1.67 -1.28 0.51
CA MET A 131 0.28 -1.70 0.37
C MET A 131 -0.58 -0.79 -0.51
N ASN A 132 -1.67 -1.34 -1.02
CA ASN A 132 -2.73 -0.55 -1.67
C ASN A 132 -3.60 0.15 -0.60
N ASP A 133 -4.21 1.29 -0.93
CA ASP A 133 -5.07 2.05 -0.01
C ASP A 133 -6.24 1.23 0.54
N THR A 134 -6.91 0.43 -0.29
CA THR A 134 -8.03 -0.41 0.16
C THR A 134 -7.60 -1.44 1.22
N VAL A 135 -6.36 -1.91 1.15
CA VAL A 135 -5.77 -2.85 2.11
C VAL A 135 -5.45 -2.13 3.42
N GLY A 136 -4.87 -0.93 3.33
CA GLY A 136 -4.64 -0.08 4.50
C GLY A 136 -5.95 0.25 5.23
N GLN A 137 -7.01 0.54 4.47
CA GLN A 137 -8.35 0.78 5.01
C GLN A 137 -8.93 -0.48 5.69
N LEU A 138 -8.80 -1.64 5.06
CA LEU A 138 -9.24 -2.91 5.65
C LEU A 138 -8.47 -3.25 6.93
N ALA A 139 -7.15 -3.02 6.95
CA ALA A 139 -6.32 -3.22 8.14
C ALA A 139 -6.73 -2.31 9.29
N ALA A 140 -6.93 -1.01 9.01
CA ALA A 140 -7.37 -0.04 10.00
C ALA A 140 -8.77 -0.37 10.55
N ALA A 141 -9.71 -0.74 9.66
CA ALA A 141 -11.04 -1.15 10.06
C ALA A 141 -11.03 -2.43 10.89
N GLY A 142 -10.24 -3.43 10.50
CA GLY A 142 -10.05 -4.68 11.24
C GLY A 142 -9.45 -4.45 12.63
N HIS A 143 -8.51 -3.52 12.76
CA HIS A 143 -7.96 -3.12 14.06
C HIS A 143 -9.02 -2.47 14.97
N LYS A 144 -9.87 -1.60 14.41
CA LYS A 144 -10.85 -0.81 15.18
C LYS A 144 -12.13 -1.58 15.52
N TYR A 145 -12.70 -2.27 14.53
CA TYR A 145 -14.02 -2.89 14.61
C TYR A 145 -13.95 -4.42 14.71
N GLY A 146 -12.75 -5.00 14.59
CA GLY A 146 -12.52 -6.43 14.78
C GLY A 146 -12.60 -7.25 13.48
N PRO A 147 -12.56 -8.58 13.60
CA PRO A 147 -12.36 -9.51 12.47
C PRO A 147 -13.55 -9.60 11.50
N GLU A 148 -14.70 -9.03 11.86
CA GLU A 148 -15.88 -8.96 10.99
C GLU A 148 -15.67 -8.02 9.79
N CYS A 149 -14.71 -7.09 9.89
CA CYS A 149 -14.30 -6.27 8.76
C CYS A 149 -13.51 -7.11 7.76
N THR A 150 -14.20 -7.55 6.71
CA THR A 150 -13.63 -8.43 5.67
C THR A 150 -13.52 -7.77 4.29
N ILE A 151 -14.04 -6.55 4.13
CA ILE A 151 -14.01 -5.79 2.87
C ILE A 151 -13.56 -4.36 3.15
N GLY A 152 -12.58 -3.88 2.39
CA GLY A 152 -12.17 -2.48 2.33
C GLY A 152 -12.58 -1.89 0.98
N VAL A 153 -13.25 -0.74 0.99
CA VAL A 153 -13.67 -0.05 -0.24
C VAL A 153 -13.22 1.40 -0.18
N VAL A 154 -12.66 1.89 -1.28
CA VAL A 154 -12.35 3.30 -1.51
C VAL A 154 -13.28 3.80 -2.60
N ILE A 155 -14.11 4.80 -2.29
CA ILE A 155 -14.98 5.49 -3.24
C ILE A 155 -14.61 6.97 -3.19
N GLY A 156 -14.00 7.47 -4.26
CA GLY A 156 -13.54 8.86 -4.34
C GLY A 156 -13.08 9.21 -5.75
N TYR A 157 -11.87 9.76 -5.88
CA TYR A 157 -11.28 10.07 -7.18
C TYR A 157 -11.09 8.80 -8.05
N GLY A 158 -10.82 7.66 -7.42
CA GLY A 158 -10.94 6.33 -8.00
C GLY A 158 -11.94 5.50 -7.20
N CYS A 159 -12.26 4.30 -7.70
CA CYS A 159 -13.12 3.36 -7.00
C CYS A 159 -12.42 2.02 -6.98
N ASN A 160 -12.00 1.55 -5.81
CA ASN A 160 -11.30 0.28 -5.67
C ASN A 160 -11.80 -0.50 -4.45
N SER A 161 -11.55 -1.80 -4.40
CA SER A 161 -11.85 -2.61 -3.23
C SER A 161 -10.81 -3.70 -2.97
N SER A 162 -10.71 -4.11 -1.72
CA SER A 162 -10.06 -5.34 -1.30
C SER A 162 -10.97 -6.14 -0.38
N TYR A 163 -10.76 -7.45 -0.30
CA TYR A 163 -11.50 -8.31 0.60
C TYR A 163 -10.66 -9.49 1.08
N LEU A 164 -11.03 -10.09 2.21
CA LEU A 164 -10.38 -11.28 2.75
C LEU A 164 -10.93 -12.55 2.08
N GLU A 165 -10.10 -13.24 1.30
CA GLU A 165 -10.46 -14.49 0.62
C GLU A 165 -9.77 -15.70 1.27
N LYS A 166 -10.39 -16.88 1.19
CA LYS A 166 -9.74 -18.14 1.55
C LYS A 166 -8.64 -18.44 0.55
N THR A 167 -7.42 -18.64 1.01
CA THR A 167 -6.26 -18.95 0.17
C THR A 167 -6.52 -20.16 -0.75
N SER A 168 -7.29 -21.14 -0.29
CA SER A 168 -7.68 -22.32 -1.09
C SER A 168 -8.55 -22.01 -2.31
N ARG A 169 -9.20 -20.84 -2.39
CA ARG A 169 -10.03 -20.40 -3.52
C ARG A 169 -9.24 -19.59 -4.55
N ILE A 170 -7.99 -19.25 -4.24
CA ILE A 170 -7.14 -18.44 -5.09
C ILE A 170 -6.36 -19.36 -6.03
N THR A 171 -6.99 -19.79 -7.13
CA THR A 171 -6.45 -20.80 -8.05
C THR A 171 -5.16 -20.41 -8.77
N LYS A 172 -4.88 -19.11 -8.87
CA LYS A 172 -3.66 -18.56 -9.51
C LYS A 172 -2.46 -18.43 -8.57
N PHE A 173 -2.64 -18.64 -7.27
CA PHE A 173 -1.60 -18.51 -6.27
C PHE A 173 -1.24 -19.89 -5.74
N ASP A 174 -0.05 -20.38 -6.09
CA ASP A 174 0.45 -21.63 -5.53
C ASP A 174 1.01 -21.40 -4.12
N ALA A 175 0.10 -21.40 -3.15
CA ALA A 175 0.42 -21.23 -1.73
C ALA A 175 1.46 -22.26 -1.24
N LYS A 176 1.47 -23.48 -1.80
CA LYS A 176 2.43 -24.53 -1.40
C LYS A 176 3.81 -24.23 -1.93
N ALA A 177 3.93 -23.86 -3.21
CA ALA A 177 5.22 -23.56 -3.83
C ALA A 177 5.96 -22.41 -3.14
N VAL A 178 5.22 -21.40 -2.66
CA VAL A 178 5.81 -20.26 -1.94
C VAL A 178 5.81 -20.41 -0.42
N GLY A 179 5.39 -21.57 0.10
CA GLY A 179 5.38 -21.85 1.54
C GLY A 179 4.41 -20.99 2.36
N TYR A 180 3.34 -20.47 1.75
CA TYR A 180 2.32 -19.66 2.41
C TYR A 180 1.38 -20.53 3.25
N LYS A 181 1.34 -20.29 4.57
CA LYS A 181 0.65 -21.15 5.55
C LYS A 181 -0.67 -20.58 6.08
N HIS A 182 -1.07 -19.38 5.66
CA HIS A 182 -2.29 -18.77 6.18
C HIS A 182 -3.52 -19.25 5.42
N PRO A 183 -4.67 -19.44 6.10
CA PRO A 183 -5.89 -19.91 5.47
C PRO A 183 -6.60 -18.82 4.66
N ASN A 184 -6.30 -17.55 4.94
CA ASN A 184 -6.91 -16.40 4.31
C ASN A 184 -5.84 -15.43 3.82
N MET A 185 -6.20 -14.68 2.79
CA MET A 185 -5.37 -13.73 2.09
C MET A 185 -6.27 -12.62 1.55
N VAL A 186 -5.93 -11.37 1.84
CA VAL A 186 -6.58 -10.20 1.29
C VAL A 186 -6.29 -10.12 -0.20
N VAL A 187 -7.31 -9.84 -0.98
CA VAL A 187 -7.27 -9.73 -2.43
C VAL A 187 -7.67 -8.31 -2.81
N VAL A 188 -6.77 -7.58 -3.46
CA VAL A 188 -7.11 -6.32 -4.14
C VAL A 188 -7.80 -6.64 -5.46
N THR A 189 -8.95 -6.02 -5.71
CA THR A 189 -9.77 -6.34 -6.89
C THR A 189 -9.41 -5.52 -8.12
N GLU A 190 -8.90 -4.29 -7.93
CA GLU A 190 -8.75 -3.30 -9.00
C GLU A 190 -10.03 -3.17 -9.85
N TRP A 191 -11.20 -3.20 -9.19
CA TRP A 191 -12.51 -3.30 -9.87
C TRP A 191 -12.87 -2.07 -10.71
N GLU A 192 -12.08 -0.99 -10.65
CA GLU A 192 -12.21 0.19 -11.51
C GLU A 192 -12.02 -0.16 -12.99
N GLU A 193 -11.31 -1.26 -13.27
CA GLU A 193 -11.10 -1.79 -14.61
C GLU A 193 -12.21 -2.75 -15.07
N PHE A 194 -13.20 -3.05 -14.22
CA PHE A 194 -14.29 -3.95 -14.61
C PHE A 194 -15.11 -3.36 -15.75
N GLY A 195 -15.20 -4.09 -16.86
CA GLY A 195 -15.93 -3.66 -18.06
C GLY A 195 -15.09 -2.83 -19.04
N SER A 196 -13.79 -2.60 -18.77
CA SER A 196 -12.90 -1.91 -19.72
C SER A 196 -12.64 -2.71 -21.00
N LYS A 197 -12.98 -4.02 -21.00
CA LYS A 197 -12.98 -4.88 -22.19
C LYS A 197 -14.37 -5.51 -22.39
N VAL A 198 -14.96 -5.34 -23.58
CA VAL A 198 -16.30 -5.83 -23.96
C VAL A 198 -16.48 -7.34 -23.69
N SER A 199 -15.43 -8.14 -23.78
CA SER A 199 -15.47 -9.59 -23.51
C SER A 199 -15.70 -9.96 -22.03
N GLN A 200 -15.56 -9.02 -21.09
CA GLN A 200 -15.78 -9.28 -19.65
C GLN A 200 -17.26 -9.27 -19.25
N LEU A 201 -18.12 -8.65 -20.07
CA LEU A 201 -19.55 -8.53 -19.78
C LEU A 201 -20.37 -9.76 -20.21
N ILE A 202 -19.84 -10.58 -21.13
CA ILE A 202 -20.53 -11.76 -21.68
C ILE A 202 -20.46 -12.96 -20.70
N ASP A 203 -19.45 -13.01 -19.82
CA ASP A 203 -19.26 -14.08 -18.82
C ASP A 203 -20.03 -13.85 -17.50
N VAL A 204 -20.76 -12.74 -17.34
CA VAL A 204 -21.51 -12.46 -16.10
C VAL A 204 -22.75 -13.35 -15.95
N HIS A 205 -23.21 -13.98 -17.05
CA HIS A 205 -24.44 -14.79 -17.03
C HIS A 205 -24.24 -16.26 -16.63
N ASN A 206 -23.01 -16.77 -16.66
CA ASN A 206 -22.72 -18.17 -16.29
C ASN A 206 -21.43 -18.21 -15.45
N GLU A 207 -21.60 -18.57 -14.18
CA GLU A 207 -20.53 -18.87 -13.21
C GLU A 207 -19.71 -17.67 -12.70
N TYR A 208 -19.55 -17.64 -11.38
CA TYR A 208 -18.82 -16.63 -10.62
C TYR A 208 -17.43 -16.37 -11.21
N THR A 209 -17.31 -15.30 -11.99
CA THR A 209 -16.07 -14.89 -12.63
C THR A 209 -15.12 -14.37 -11.56
N VAL A 210 -14.12 -15.17 -11.21
CA VAL A 210 -12.86 -14.68 -10.64
C VAL A 210 -12.27 -13.74 -11.70
N MET A 211 -12.26 -12.43 -11.42
CA MET A 211 -11.63 -11.41 -12.25
C MET A 211 -10.27 -11.90 -12.75
N ARG A 212 -10.24 -12.40 -14.00
CA ARG A 212 -9.03 -12.73 -14.73
C ARG A 212 -8.39 -11.40 -15.06
N TYR A 213 -7.67 -10.82 -14.11
CA TYR A 213 -6.47 -9.98 -14.22
C TYR A 213 -6.20 -9.37 -12.82
N SER A 214 -4.95 -9.52 -12.37
CA SER A 214 -4.27 -8.73 -11.32
C SER A 214 -4.87 -8.62 -9.90
N SER A 215 -5.50 -9.66 -9.37
CA SER A 215 -5.68 -9.73 -7.90
C SER A 215 -4.33 -9.93 -7.16
N TYR A 216 -3.93 -8.96 -6.33
CA TYR A 216 -2.69 -9.00 -5.54
C TYR A 216 -2.97 -9.16 -4.05
N PHE A 217 -2.02 -9.77 -3.35
CA PHE A 217 -2.29 -10.54 -2.15
C PHE A 217 -1.71 -9.93 -0.88
N PHE A 218 -2.53 -9.66 0.14
CA PHE A 218 -2.08 -9.18 1.44
C PHE A 218 -2.38 -10.16 2.57
N SER A 219 -1.46 -10.25 3.53
CA SER A 219 -1.67 -10.98 4.78
C SER A 219 -1.98 -9.95 5.86
N LEU A 220 -3.20 -9.95 6.42
CA LEU A 220 -3.55 -9.14 7.59
C LEU A 220 -3.70 -10.06 8.80
N ARG A 221 -2.90 -9.83 9.84
CA ARG A 221 -3.10 -10.42 11.16
C ARG A 221 -3.26 -9.33 12.20
N ASN A 222 -4.13 -9.63 13.17
CA ASN A 222 -4.22 -9.00 14.47
C ASN A 222 -2.83 -8.81 15.12
N PRO A 223 -2.64 -7.72 15.87
CA PRO A 223 -1.40 -7.48 16.62
C PRO A 223 -1.34 -8.25 17.93
N PRO A 224 -0.15 -8.73 18.35
CA PRO A 224 0.89 -7.86 18.94
C PRO A 224 2.34 -8.38 18.71
N PRO A 225 3.34 -7.85 19.45
CA PRO A 225 4.25 -6.79 19.02
C PRO A 225 5.19 -7.22 17.88
N LEU A 226 5.76 -6.23 17.18
CA LEU A 226 6.86 -6.34 16.23
C LEU A 226 7.72 -7.61 16.37
N CYS A 227 7.72 -8.47 15.34
CA CYS A 227 8.98 -8.95 14.78
C CYS A 227 8.77 -9.46 13.36
N LEU A 228 9.53 -8.87 12.45
CA LEU A 228 9.59 -9.14 11.02
C LEU A 228 10.15 -10.53 10.73
N ILE A 229 9.64 -11.15 9.66
CA ILE A 229 10.48 -11.70 8.59
C ILE A 229 9.83 -11.30 7.27
#